data_AF-A0A7V3F7P9-F1
#
_entry.id   AF-A0A7V3F7P9-F1
#
_cell.length_a   1.000
_cell.length_b   1.000
_cell.length_c   1.000
_cell.angle_alpha   90.00
_cell.angle_beta   90.00
_cell.angle_gamma   90.00
#
_symmetry.space_group_name_H-M   'P 1'
#
loop_
_entity.id
_entity.type
_entity.pdbx_description
1 polymer ?
#
loop_
_entity_poly.entity_id
_entity_poly.type
_entity_poly.pdbx_seq_one_letter_code
_entity_poly.pdbx_strand_id
1 'polypeptide(L)'
;MKRYRYSQWDGQQAFADVEADDVLDEAVDDLLQHGDLTWTLRRLFERGLTLRGGRRVEGIRDLLKRLQQMKRDAAGQFDMQSLFDALKQQIEQLSQSHLAQMNRMLQALNDLLQQRDRGLNPALDDFLKQFGHYFPNLEHADLDSLMEALQDQIRQMQELLEAMPDDMRQALEQLLQQKFSDPQLQQQLQQLAQQWERLARLAQFGFQGNDPLSIEEGLRMADRFDLIDEIEQMLRRLPHEDRLRELDMERVRDLLGEEAYERLRRLQELIGLLEKVGYVHRVGERFELTPRGIRKLGERALRHIFSLLERGQFGPHDTSLHGHGDFHHADATKPYEYGDRFDPDLGRTLMNALSREGYGTPVRITPTDFEVYQPEFLTRAATVLMLDMSLSMEYYGRFPAAKKVTLALHTLIKSQFPRDSLQIIGFYSYAEELHVDELPFLVIDGITPGTNLQHGFMLARKWLGRQSGPNKHIIVITDGQPTVHYEAGQWHFRYPPTRATLRETLREVKRVTDSGIQLSVFMLDDDPTLVSFVDQMTRINRGRAFYVTSETLGQYLLVDYLRKKRVRV
;
A
#
# COMPACT_ATOMS: atom_id res chain seq x y z
N MET A 1 -32.69 -10.74 -9.07
CA MET A 1 -32.23 -9.52 -9.79
C MET A 1 -31.88 -8.46 -8.77
N LYS A 2 -30.58 -8.11 -8.61
CA LYS A 2 -30.20 -6.94 -7.79
C LYS A 2 -30.61 -5.68 -8.56
N ARG A 3 -31.50 -4.87 -7.98
CA ARG A 3 -31.89 -3.56 -8.54
C ARG A 3 -30.85 -2.54 -8.12
N TYR A 4 -30.25 -1.85 -9.09
CA TYR A 4 -29.38 -0.71 -8.84
C TYR A 4 -30.20 0.57 -9.06
N ARG A 5 -30.14 1.49 -8.10
CA ARG A 5 -30.80 2.80 -8.16
C ARG A 5 -29.72 3.84 -8.36
N TYR A 6 -29.78 4.56 -9.47
CA TYR A 6 -28.86 5.67 -9.77
C TYR A 6 -29.54 6.99 -9.38
N SER A 7 -28.79 7.89 -8.74
CA SER A 7 -29.20 9.27 -8.44
C SER A 7 -28.15 10.24 -8.97
N GLN A 8 -28.58 11.47 -9.28
CA GLN A 8 -27.67 12.56 -9.64
C GLN A 8 -26.83 12.95 -8.41
N TRP A 9 -25.56 13.26 -8.65
CA TRP A 9 -24.60 13.58 -7.59
C TRP A 9 -24.94 14.90 -6.90
N ASP A 10 -25.15 14.87 -5.58
CA ASP A 10 -25.58 16.03 -4.78
C ASP A 10 -24.64 16.34 -3.60
N GLY A 11 -23.50 15.64 -3.50
CA GLY A 11 -22.53 15.81 -2.43
C GLY A 11 -22.95 15.23 -1.07
N GLN A 12 -24.16 14.66 -0.93
CA GLN A 12 -24.65 14.04 0.31
C GLN A 12 -24.71 12.50 0.25
N GLN A 13 -24.40 11.91 -0.90
CA GLN A 13 -24.31 10.45 -1.00
C GLN A 13 -23.13 9.95 -0.18
N ALA A 14 -23.43 9.30 0.95
CA ALA A 14 -22.45 8.61 1.77
C ALA A 14 -21.70 7.60 0.89
N PHE A 15 -20.49 7.96 0.52
CA PHE A 15 -19.56 7.05 -0.11
C PHE A 15 -19.31 5.95 0.91
N ALA A 16 -19.63 4.70 0.55
CA ALA A 16 -19.39 3.59 1.46
C ALA A 16 -17.92 3.61 1.91
N ASP A 17 -17.73 3.79 3.20
CA ASP A 17 -16.43 3.94 3.84
C ASP A 17 -15.52 2.77 3.46
N VAL A 18 -14.30 3.07 3.06
CA VAL A 18 -13.27 2.03 2.89
C VAL A 18 -13.01 1.45 4.27
N GLU A 19 -13.20 0.14 4.44
CA GLU A 19 -12.87 -0.48 5.71
C GLU A 19 -11.38 -0.83 5.77
N ALA A 20 -10.79 -0.84 6.97
CA ALA A 20 -9.42 -1.35 7.19
C ALA A 20 -9.23 -2.77 6.60
N ASP A 21 -10.31 -3.53 6.61
CA ASP A 21 -10.46 -4.85 6.06
C ASP A 21 -10.29 -4.92 4.53
N ASP A 22 -10.73 -3.89 3.79
CA ASP A 22 -10.58 -3.79 2.34
C ASP A 22 -9.15 -3.40 1.96
N VAL A 23 -8.50 -2.55 2.76
CA VAL A 23 -7.10 -2.15 2.53
C VAL A 23 -6.17 -3.34 2.73
N LEU A 24 -6.38 -4.12 3.80
CA LEU A 24 -5.61 -5.35 4.03
C LEU A 24 -5.80 -6.37 2.90
N ASP A 25 -7.01 -6.52 2.35
CA ASP A 25 -7.29 -7.44 1.25
C ASP A 25 -6.41 -7.16 0.03
N GLU A 26 -6.38 -5.89 -0.40
CA GLU A 26 -5.57 -5.47 -1.54
C GLU A 26 -4.07 -5.53 -1.23
N ALA A 27 -3.67 -5.44 0.04
CA ALA A 27 -2.28 -5.50 0.47
C ALA A 27 -1.72 -6.94 0.58
N VAL A 28 -2.57 -7.97 0.74
CA VAL A 28 -2.09 -9.33 1.05
C VAL A 28 -1.08 -9.83 0.02
N ASP A 29 -1.43 -9.78 -1.27
CA ASP A 29 -0.60 -10.40 -2.30
C ASP A 29 0.73 -9.65 -2.49
N ASP A 30 0.68 -8.31 -2.50
CA ASP A 30 1.87 -7.46 -2.62
C ASP A 30 2.79 -7.60 -1.39
N LEU A 31 2.22 -7.68 -0.18
CA LEU A 31 2.99 -7.88 1.05
C LEU A 31 3.65 -9.25 1.05
N LEU A 32 2.90 -10.30 0.72
CA LEU A 32 3.45 -11.65 0.63
C LEU A 32 4.44 -11.80 -0.52
N GLN A 33 4.39 -10.96 -1.54
CA GLN A 33 5.39 -10.99 -2.60
C GLN A 33 6.68 -10.28 -2.19
N HIS A 34 6.59 -9.10 -1.60
CA HIS A 34 7.75 -8.22 -1.43
C HIS A 34 8.27 -8.10 0.00
N GLY A 35 7.51 -8.55 0.99
CA GLY A 35 7.92 -8.55 2.40
C GLY A 35 8.06 -7.16 3.04
N ASP A 36 7.56 -6.11 2.40
CA ASP A 36 7.63 -4.73 2.93
C ASP A 36 6.23 -4.09 2.93
N LEU A 37 5.64 -3.99 4.12
CA LEU A 37 4.32 -3.40 4.30
C LEU A 37 4.29 -1.90 3.95
N THR A 38 5.36 -1.17 4.23
CA THR A 38 5.44 0.28 3.93
C THR A 38 5.42 0.49 2.42
N TRP A 39 6.22 -0.29 1.70
CA TRP A 39 6.21 -0.29 0.24
C TRP A 39 4.86 -0.74 -0.33
N THR A 40 4.24 -1.78 0.24
CA THR A 40 2.93 -2.29 -0.23
C THR A 40 1.84 -1.24 -0.08
N LEU A 41 1.73 -0.63 1.11
CA LEU A 41 0.75 0.42 1.37
C LEU A 41 0.97 1.61 0.42
N ARG A 42 2.23 2.05 0.25
CA ARG A 42 2.59 3.09 -0.73
C ARG A 42 2.12 2.73 -2.14
N ARG A 43 2.41 1.52 -2.62
CA ARG A 43 2.01 1.08 -3.96
C ARG A 43 0.49 1.07 -4.13
N LEU A 44 -0.23 0.65 -3.10
CA LEU A 44 -1.70 0.71 -3.08
C LEU A 44 -2.21 2.15 -3.15
N PHE A 45 -1.60 3.07 -2.40
CA PHE A 45 -1.96 4.49 -2.48
C PHE A 45 -1.65 5.09 -3.85
N GLU A 46 -0.51 4.74 -4.44
CA GLU A 46 -0.16 5.20 -5.79
C GLU A 46 -1.14 4.70 -6.86
N ARG A 47 -1.52 3.41 -6.81
CA ARG A 47 -2.38 2.76 -7.81
C ARG A 47 -3.87 3.01 -7.61
N GLY A 48 -4.31 3.17 -6.36
CA GLY A 48 -5.70 3.09 -5.96
C GLY A 48 -6.11 1.67 -5.53
N LEU A 49 -7.25 1.59 -4.84
CA LEU A 49 -7.79 0.37 -4.24
C LEU A 49 -9.01 -0.13 -5.01
N THR A 50 -9.18 -1.44 -5.10
CA THR A 50 -10.43 -2.03 -5.62
C THR A 50 -11.21 -2.62 -4.45
N LEU A 51 -12.33 -1.99 -4.10
CA LEU A 51 -13.19 -2.45 -3.02
C LEU A 51 -14.04 -3.64 -3.45
N ARG A 52 -14.54 -4.35 -2.43
CA ARG A 52 -15.53 -5.40 -2.59
C ARG A 52 -16.74 -4.91 -3.40
N GLY A 53 -17.11 -5.67 -4.42
CA GLY A 53 -18.17 -5.32 -5.37
C GLY A 53 -17.69 -4.57 -6.62
N GLY A 54 -16.38 -4.47 -6.86
CA GLY A 54 -15.81 -3.91 -8.09
C GLY A 54 -15.78 -2.38 -8.13
N ARG A 55 -15.99 -1.73 -6.97
CA ARG A 55 -15.88 -0.26 -6.86
C ARG A 55 -14.40 0.10 -6.74
N ARG A 56 -13.92 1.04 -7.55
CA ARG A 56 -12.53 1.50 -7.51
C ARG A 56 -12.43 2.81 -6.72
N VAL A 57 -11.51 2.84 -5.76
CA VAL A 57 -11.04 4.05 -5.10
C VAL A 57 -9.82 4.53 -5.87
N GLU A 58 -9.87 5.79 -6.27
CA GLU A 58 -8.80 6.43 -7.02
C GLU A 58 -7.54 6.58 -6.16
N GLY A 59 -6.38 6.32 -6.76
CA GLY A 59 -5.09 6.51 -6.10
C GLY A 59 -4.49 7.89 -6.34
N ILE A 60 -3.29 8.09 -5.83
CA ILE A 60 -2.48 9.31 -6.03
C ILE A 60 -2.27 9.58 -7.52
N ARG A 61 -2.03 8.56 -8.34
CA ARG A 61 -1.85 8.74 -9.80
C ARG A 61 -3.11 9.27 -10.48
N ASP A 62 -4.27 8.80 -10.04
CA ASP A 62 -5.56 9.24 -10.58
C ASP A 62 -5.85 10.69 -10.13
N LEU A 63 -5.54 11.02 -8.87
CA LEU A 63 -5.64 12.38 -8.33
C LEU A 63 -4.70 13.36 -9.06
N LEU A 64 -3.43 13.01 -9.25
CA LEU A 64 -2.46 13.83 -9.98
C LEU A 64 -2.94 14.12 -11.42
N LYS A 65 -3.48 13.10 -12.10
CA LYS A 65 -4.07 13.30 -13.44
C LYS A 65 -5.24 14.27 -13.42
N ARG A 66 -6.11 14.19 -12.40
CA ARG A 66 -7.23 15.12 -12.23
C ARG A 66 -6.78 16.53 -11.93
N LEU A 67 -5.82 16.72 -11.03
CA LEU A 67 -5.27 18.03 -10.72
C LEU A 67 -4.65 18.70 -11.97
N GLN A 68 -3.90 17.92 -12.76
CA GLN A 68 -3.38 18.35 -14.06
C GLN A 68 -4.50 18.69 -15.05
N GLN A 69 -5.58 17.90 -15.08
CA GLN A 69 -6.74 18.19 -15.91
C GLN A 69 -7.44 19.47 -15.47
N MET A 70 -7.62 19.70 -14.17
CA MET A 70 -8.21 20.93 -13.61
C MET A 70 -7.41 22.16 -14.01
N LYS A 71 -6.08 22.08 -14.03
CA LYS A 71 -5.23 23.17 -14.55
C LYS A 71 -5.47 23.45 -16.03
N ARG A 72 -5.54 22.39 -16.85
CA ARG A 72 -5.80 22.52 -18.29
C ARG A 72 -7.19 23.08 -18.59
N ASP A 73 -8.20 22.60 -17.88
CA ASP A 73 -9.59 23.05 -18.05
C ASP A 73 -9.73 24.53 -17.65
N ALA A 74 -9.10 24.93 -16.54
CA ALA A 74 -9.06 26.33 -16.13
C ALA A 74 -8.33 27.21 -17.16
N ALA A 75 -7.16 26.78 -17.65
CA ALA A 75 -6.43 27.55 -18.67
C ALA A 75 -7.14 27.58 -20.03
N GLY A 76 -7.90 26.55 -20.37
CA GLY A 76 -8.63 26.46 -21.64
C GLY A 76 -9.91 27.30 -21.70
N GLN A 77 -10.44 27.77 -20.57
CA GLN A 77 -11.67 28.57 -20.52
C GLN A 77 -11.41 30.05 -20.81
N PHE A 78 -10.30 30.58 -20.30
CA PHE A 78 -10.04 32.02 -20.26
C PHE A 78 -9.03 32.49 -21.30
N ASP A 79 -9.18 33.73 -21.72
CA ASP A 79 -8.22 34.46 -22.55
C ASP A 79 -7.27 35.27 -21.67
N MET A 80 -5.98 34.99 -21.79
CA MET A 80 -4.95 35.69 -21.04
C MET A 80 -4.70 37.12 -21.55
N GLN A 81 -5.03 37.42 -22.81
CA GLN A 81 -4.85 38.75 -23.37
C GLN A 81 -5.74 39.79 -22.67
N SER A 82 -6.99 39.42 -22.36
CA SER A 82 -7.92 40.25 -21.59
C SER A 82 -7.43 40.63 -20.18
N LEU A 83 -6.65 39.76 -19.51
CA LEU A 83 -6.04 40.05 -18.22
C LEU A 83 -4.94 41.11 -18.34
N PHE A 84 -4.12 41.02 -19.39
CA PHE A 84 -3.09 42.03 -19.66
C PHE A 84 -3.72 43.39 -20.01
N ASP A 85 -4.81 43.39 -20.78
CA ASP A 85 -5.56 44.61 -21.11
C ASP A 85 -6.17 45.27 -19.87
N ALA A 86 -6.73 44.47 -18.94
CA ALA A 86 -7.26 44.97 -17.67
C ALA A 86 -6.17 45.61 -16.79
N LEU A 87 -4.99 44.98 -16.72
CA LEU A 87 -3.84 45.52 -15.98
C LEU A 87 -3.35 46.83 -16.58
N LYS A 88 -3.27 46.90 -17.91
CA LYS A 88 -2.89 48.13 -18.62
C LYS A 88 -3.82 49.30 -18.28
N GLN A 89 -5.13 49.08 -18.29
CA GLN A 89 -6.11 50.12 -17.95
C GLN A 89 -5.98 50.60 -16.50
N GLN A 90 -5.66 49.70 -15.56
CA GLN A 90 -5.46 50.05 -14.16
C GLN A 90 -4.19 50.91 -13.94
N ILE A 91 -3.14 50.63 -14.71
CA ILE A 91 -1.87 51.36 -14.71
C ILE A 91 -2.05 52.78 -15.29
N GLU A 92 -2.80 52.94 -16.39
CA GLU A 92 -2.98 54.21 -17.11
C GLU A 92 -3.73 55.29 -16.28
N GLN A 93 -4.54 54.91 -15.30
CA GLN A 93 -5.40 55.83 -14.52
C GLN A 93 -4.67 56.60 -13.40
N LEU A 94 -3.37 56.35 -13.17
CA LEU A 94 -2.65 56.80 -11.96
C LEU A 94 -1.81 58.11 -12.09
N SER A 95 -1.82 58.80 -13.23
CA SER A 95 -0.85 59.89 -13.51
C SER A 95 -1.49 61.29 -13.65
N GLN A 96 -1.09 62.26 -12.83
CA GLN A 96 -0.88 63.69 -13.20
C GLN A 96 0.04 64.40 -12.17
N SER A 97 1.06 65.08 -12.68
CA SER A 97 1.96 66.08 -12.01
C SER A 97 3.18 65.59 -11.21
N HIS A 98 4.40 65.83 -11.77
CA HIS A 98 5.66 66.24 -11.10
C HIS A 98 6.94 65.96 -11.96
N LEU A 99 7.01 66.47 -13.18
CA LEU A 99 8.15 66.22 -14.11
C LEU A 99 9.41 67.08 -13.89
N ALA A 100 9.37 68.12 -13.05
CA ALA A 100 10.47 69.10 -12.98
C ALA A 100 11.59 68.74 -11.98
N GLN A 101 11.30 67.92 -10.98
CA GLN A 101 12.24 67.62 -9.88
C GLN A 101 13.16 66.43 -10.19
N MET A 102 12.71 65.50 -11.03
CA MET A 102 13.47 64.31 -11.44
C MET A 102 14.63 64.63 -12.39
N ASN A 103 14.43 65.54 -13.35
CA ASN A 103 15.52 65.96 -14.23
C ASN A 103 16.70 66.56 -13.45
N ARG A 104 16.43 67.19 -12.30
CA ARG A 104 17.49 67.73 -11.43
C ARG A 104 18.25 66.64 -10.68
N MET A 105 17.59 65.58 -10.25
CA MET A 105 18.22 64.46 -9.56
C MET A 105 19.11 63.64 -10.51
N LEU A 106 18.60 63.33 -11.72
CA LEU A 106 19.37 62.60 -12.74
C LEU A 106 20.57 63.40 -13.25
N GLN A 107 20.43 64.73 -13.36
CA GLN A 107 21.55 65.61 -13.65
C GLN A 107 22.60 65.59 -12.52
N ALA A 108 22.16 65.70 -11.26
CA ALA A 108 23.07 65.66 -10.12
C ALA A 108 23.81 64.31 -9.98
N LEU A 109 23.14 63.19 -10.27
CA LEU A 109 23.75 61.85 -10.28
C LEU A 109 24.77 61.72 -11.43
N ASN A 110 24.45 62.22 -12.63
CA ASN A 110 25.35 62.20 -13.78
C ASN A 110 26.58 63.09 -13.54
N ASP A 111 26.40 64.24 -12.88
CA ASP A 111 27.51 65.13 -12.50
C ASP A 111 28.46 64.46 -11.49
N LEU A 112 27.94 63.68 -10.54
CA LEU A 112 28.75 62.90 -9.59
C LEU A 112 29.57 61.79 -10.28
N LEU A 113 28.97 61.09 -11.24
CA LEU A 113 29.65 60.04 -12.01
C LEU A 113 30.75 60.62 -12.90
N GLN A 114 30.51 61.79 -13.52
CA GLN A 114 31.52 62.49 -14.31
C GLN A 114 32.68 63.04 -13.46
N GLN A 115 32.41 63.46 -12.22
CA GLN A 115 33.46 63.87 -11.28
C GLN A 115 34.38 62.69 -10.94
N ARG A 116 33.80 61.51 -10.73
CA ARG A 116 34.54 60.26 -10.47
C ARG A 116 35.41 59.84 -11.66
N ASP A 117 34.87 59.85 -12.88
CA ASP A 117 35.63 59.50 -14.10
C ASP A 117 36.81 60.44 -14.37
N ARG A 118 36.73 61.68 -13.87
CA ARG A 118 37.81 62.67 -13.93
C ARG A 118 38.82 62.54 -12.78
N GLY A 119 38.68 61.54 -11.91
CA GLY A 119 39.55 61.31 -10.76
C GLY A 119 39.39 62.34 -9.63
N LEU A 120 38.26 63.06 -9.59
CA LEU A 120 37.93 64.02 -8.53
C LEU A 120 37.13 63.31 -7.43
N ASN A 121 37.27 63.77 -6.18
CA ASN A 121 36.43 63.30 -5.08
C ASN A 121 35.01 63.84 -5.28
N PRO A 122 34.01 62.99 -5.57
CA PRO A 122 32.66 63.44 -5.87
C PRO A 122 32.00 64.01 -4.60
N ALA A 123 31.23 65.09 -4.75
CA ALA A 123 30.52 65.75 -3.65
C ALA A 123 29.27 64.95 -3.20
N LEU A 124 29.48 63.70 -2.79
CA LEU A 124 28.45 62.76 -2.35
C LEU A 124 27.60 63.34 -1.22
N ASP A 125 28.23 64.06 -0.28
CA ASP A 125 27.56 64.70 0.85
C ASP A 125 26.47 65.70 0.43
N ASP A 126 26.67 66.43 -0.67
CA ASP A 126 25.72 67.43 -1.14
C ASP A 126 24.55 66.80 -1.90
N PHE A 127 24.79 65.69 -2.58
CA PHE A 127 23.75 64.86 -3.17
C PHE A 127 22.90 64.17 -2.10
N LEU A 128 23.52 63.59 -1.07
CA LEU A 128 22.82 62.97 0.05
C LEU A 128 22.03 63.99 0.87
N LYS A 129 22.47 65.24 1.00
CA LYS A 129 21.66 66.31 1.61
C LYS A 129 20.42 66.69 0.79
N GLN A 130 20.50 66.66 -0.55
CA GLN A 130 19.40 67.08 -1.43
C GLN A 130 18.43 65.94 -1.78
N PHE A 131 18.92 64.70 -1.82
CA PHE A 131 18.19 63.53 -2.32
C PHE A 131 18.24 62.33 -1.37
N GLY A 132 18.89 62.45 -0.20
CA GLY A 132 19.06 61.33 0.75
C GLY A 132 17.76 60.81 1.35
N HIS A 133 16.69 61.61 1.38
CA HIS A 133 15.36 61.13 1.76
C HIS A 133 14.76 60.10 0.78
N TYR A 134 15.33 59.95 -0.42
CA TYR A 134 14.94 58.89 -1.36
C TYR A 134 15.68 57.57 -1.14
N PHE A 135 16.70 57.54 -0.28
CA PHE A 135 17.53 56.35 -0.03
C PHE A 135 17.68 56.09 1.48
N PRO A 136 16.61 55.62 2.16
CA PRO A 136 16.55 55.51 3.61
C PRO A 136 17.52 54.48 4.24
N ASN A 137 18.22 53.67 3.44
CA ASN A 137 19.16 52.64 3.92
C ASN A 137 20.65 52.99 3.70
N LEU A 138 20.97 54.22 3.28
CA LEU A 138 22.34 54.65 2.93
C LEU A 138 22.91 55.68 3.90
N GLU A 139 22.69 55.55 5.21
CA GLU A 139 23.11 56.59 6.16
C GLU A 139 24.63 56.75 6.31
N HIS A 140 25.48 55.83 5.83
CA HIS A 140 26.95 55.98 5.85
C HIS A 140 27.68 55.29 4.67
N ALA A 141 27.04 55.21 3.49
CA ALA A 141 27.61 54.52 2.34
C ALA A 141 28.58 55.40 1.53
N ASP A 142 29.74 54.85 1.15
CA ASP A 142 30.59 55.41 0.10
C ASP A 142 29.91 55.30 -1.28
N LEU A 143 30.42 56.03 -2.27
CA LEU A 143 29.88 56.03 -3.62
C LEU A 143 29.83 54.61 -4.22
N ASP A 144 30.76 53.73 -3.82
CA ASP A 144 30.80 52.34 -4.25
C ASP A 144 29.66 51.51 -3.65
N SER A 145 29.41 51.61 -2.35
CA SER A 145 28.26 50.93 -1.71
C SER A 145 26.92 51.46 -2.22
N LEU A 146 26.83 52.77 -2.53
CA LEU A 146 25.63 53.35 -3.16
C LEU A 146 25.43 52.81 -4.58
N MET A 147 26.51 52.64 -5.34
CA MET A 147 26.47 52.05 -6.69
C MET A 147 26.14 50.55 -6.66
N GLU A 148 26.68 49.80 -5.69
CA GLU A 148 26.41 48.37 -5.52
C GLU A 148 24.95 48.12 -5.11
N ALA A 149 24.43 48.89 -4.15
CA ALA A 149 23.01 48.86 -3.79
C ALA A 149 22.09 49.24 -4.96
N LEU A 150 22.47 50.24 -5.75
CA LEU A 150 21.74 50.64 -6.95
C LEU A 150 21.80 49.57 -8.04
N GLN A 151 22.96 48.91 -8.22
CA GLN A 151 23.14 47.82 -9.19
C GLN A 151 22.34 46.57 -8.82
N ASP A 152 22.31 46.17 -7.54
CA ASP A 152 21.52 45.04 -7.08
C ASP A 152 20.02 45.30 -7.24
N GLN A 153 19.58 46.52 -6.93
CA GLN A 153 18.19 46.93 -7.12
C GLN A 153 17.82 47.00 -8.62
N ILE A 154 18.71 47.49 -9.48
CA ILE A 154 18.53 47.51 -10.94
C ILE A 154 18.49 46.08 -11.50
N ARG A 155 19.34 45.17 -11.02
CA ARG A 155 19.36 43.77 -11.49
C ARG A 155 18.07 43.03 -11.17
N GLN A 156 17.57 43.16 -9.93
CA GLN A 156 16.28 42.59 -9.55
C GLN A 156 15.12 43.19 -10.36
N MET A 157 15.17 44.50 -10.63
CA MET A 157 14.17 45.16 -11.47
C MET A 157 14.28 44.72 -12.94
N GLN A 158 15.49 44.50 -13.46
CA GLN A 158 15.74 44.02 -14.82
C GLN A 158 15.26 42.58 -15.02
N GLU A 159 15.53 41.67 -14.07
CA GLU A 159 15.01 40.30 -14.11
C GLU A 159 13.47 40.26 -14.12
N LEU A 160 12.83 41.14 -13.34
CA LEU A 160 11.37 41.31 -13.35
C LEU A 160 10.86 41.93 -14.68
N LEU A 161 11.54 42.93 -15.24
CA LEU A 161 11.20 43.56 -16.52
C LEU A 161 11.38 42.60 -17.69
N GLU A 162 12.40 41.75 -17.68
CA GLU A 162 12.63 40.72 -18.70
C GLU A 162 11.54 39.65 -18.71
N ALA A 163 10.92 39.36 -17.55
CA ALA A 163 9.77 38.46 -17.45
C ALA A 163 8.43 39.07 -17.92
N MET A 164 8.37 40.37 -18.27
CA MET A 164 7.17 41.05 -18.76
C MET A 164 7.09 41.11 -20.30
N PRO A 165 5.88 41.11 -20.90
CA PRO A 165 5.69 41.48 -22.31
C PRO A 165 6.20 42.88 -22.63
N ASP A 166 6.78 43.08 -23.81
CA ASP A 166 7.46 44.32 -24.20
C ASP A 166 6.56 45.57 -24.08
N ASP A 167 5.27 45.44 -24.39
CA ASP A 167 4.30 46.55 -24.33
C ASP A 167 4.01 46.98 -22.88
N MET A 168 4.01 46.04 -21.93
CA MET A 168 3.85 46.32 -20.50
C MET A 168 5.14 46.82 -19.87
N ARG A 169 6.29 46.32 -20.32
CA ARG A 169 7.60 46.84 -19.94
C ARG A 169 7.69 48.33 -20.27
N GLN A 170 7.27 48.72 -21.48
CA GLN A 170 7.24 50.12 -21.89
C GLN A 170 6.25 50.95 -21.06
N ALA A 171 5.05 50.43 -20.77
CA ALA A 171 4.06 51.13 -19.93
C ALA A 171 4.54 51.29 -18.47
N LEU A 172 5.20 50.27 -17.91
CA LEU A 172 5.77 50.30 -16.58
C LEU A 172 7.01 51.18 -16.52
N GLU A 173 7.88 51.17 -17.53
CA GLU A 173 9.01 52.10 -17.66
C GLU A 173 8.52 53.55 -17.70
N GLN A 174 7.42 53.83 -18.40
CA GLN A 174 6.77 55.15 -18.42
C GLN A 174 6.19 55.53 -17.04
N LEU A 175 5.69 54.56 -16.26
CA LEU A 175 5.16 54.79 -14.91
C LEU A 175 6.28 54.95 -13.86
N LEU A 176 7.34 54.13 -13.95
CA LEU A 176 8.52 54.17 -13.08
C LEU A 176 9.33 55.44 -13.30
N GLN A 177 9.37 55.97 -14.52
CA GLN A 177 9.88 57.31 -14.82
C GLN A 177 9.08 58.44 -14.15
N GLN A 178 7.90 58.19 -13.57
CA GLN A 178 7.04 59.25 -13.02
C GLN A 178 6.96 59.30 -11.49
N LYS A 179 7.15 58.20 -10.75
CA LYS A 179 6.97 58.19 -9.28
C LYS A 179 7.89 57.18 -8.56
N PHE A 180 9.16 57.52 -8.31
CA PHE A 180 10.09 56.67 -7.53
C PHE A 180 10.15 57.03 -6.02
N SER A 181 9.45 58.11 -5.63
CA SER A 181 9.70 58.86 -4.39
C SER A 181 8.76 58.58 -3.22
N ASP A 182 7.71 57.77 -3.41
CA ASP A 182 6.65 57.59 -2.41
C ASP A 182 6.76 56.21 -1.73
N PRO A 183 7.00 56.13 -0.41
CA PRO A 183 7.06 54.87 0.33
C PRO A 183 5.80 54.02 0.21
N GLN A 184 4.62 54.64 0.09
CA GLN A 184 3.37 53.91 -0.12
C GLN A 184 3.31 53.34 -1.53
N LEU A 185 3.83 54.06 -2.53
CA LEU A 185 3.92 53.56 -3.88
C LEU A 185 4.96 52.45 -4.01
N GLN A 186 6.07 52.51 -3.30
CA GLN A 186 7.04 51.40 -3.25
C GLN A 186 6.38 50.14 -2.70
N GLN A 187 5.59 50.23 -1.63
CA GLN A 187 4.81 49.09 -1.12
C GLN A 187 3.77 48.60 -2.14
N GLN A 188 3.06 49.51 -2.82
CA GLN A 188 2.10 49.15 -3.86
C GLN A 188 2.77 48.49 -5.07
N LEU A 189 3.95 48.96 -5.47
CA LEU A 189 4.75 48.38 -6.55
C LEU A 189 5.29 47.01 -6.16
N GLN A 190 5.72 46.82 -4.91
CA GLN A 190 6.12 45.51 -4.40
C GLN A 190 4.94 44.53 -4.38
N GLN A 191 3.75 44.97 -3.93
CA GLN A 191 2.54 44.15 -3.96
C GLN A 191 2.13 43.81 -5.40
N LEU A 192 2.18 44.78 -6.30
CA LEU A 192 1.89 44.59 -7.72
C LEU A 192 2.91 43.64 -8.37
N ALA A 193 4.20 43.76 -8.04
CA ALA A 193 5.25 42.88 -8.53
C ALA A 193 5.04 41.44 -8.05
N GLN A 194 4.66 41.24 -6.78
CA GLN A 194 4.30 39.92 -6.25
C GLN A 194 3.06 39.35 -6.95
N GLN A 195 2.01 40.15 -7.11
CA GLN A 195 0.80 39.75 -7.86
C GLN A 195 1.14 39.39 -9.31
N TRP A 196 2.01 40.18 -9.94
CA TRP A 196 2.48 39.95 -11.30
C TRP A 196 3.28 38.66 -11.41
N GLU A 197 4.21 38.38 -10.51
CA GLU A 197 4.99 37.13 -10.54
C GLU A 197 4.05 35.92 -10.53
N ARG A 198 2.99 35.97 -9.71
CA ARG A 198 1.98 34.91 -9.64
C ARG A 198 1.17 34.78 -10.92
N LEU A 199 0.78 35.90 -11.54
CA LEU A 199 0.07 35.91 -12.83
C LEU A 199 0.98 35.51 -14.00
N ALA A 200 2.26 35.88 -13.99
CA ALA A 200 3.25 35.50 -14.99
C ALA A 200 3.53 34.00 -14.99
N ARG A 201 3.47 33.35 -13.82
CA ARG A 201 3.49 31.87 -13.74
C ARG A 201 2.30 31.24 -14.45
N LEU A 202 1.13 31.89 -14.48
CA LEU A 202 0.01 31.41 -15.29
C LEU A 202 0.36 31.44 -16.78
N ALA A 203 1.08 32.45 -17.28
CA ALA A 203 1.41 32.55 -18.71
C ALA A 203 2.23 31.38 -19.28
N GLN A 204 2.85 30.57 -18.42
CA GLN A 204 3.50 29.32 -18.81
C GLN A 204 2.51 28.23 -19.23
N PHE A 205 1.27 28.31 -18.78
CA PHE A 205 0.18 27.42 -19.17
C PHE A 205 -0.43 27.96 -20.45
N GLY A 206 -0.59 27.12 -21.48
CA GLY A 206 -1.10 27.57 -22.78
C GLY A 206 -2.60 27.90 -22.71
N PHE A 207 -2.94 29.15 -22.39
CA PHE A 207 -4.31 29.66 -22.43
C PHE A 207 -4.83 29.70 -23.87
N GLN A 208 -6.04 29.18 -24.08
CA GLN A 208 -6.68 29.07 -25.41
C GLN A 208 -8.17 29.41 -25.37
N GLY A 209 -8.64 29.97 -24.26
CA GLY A 209 -10.04 30.30 -24.05
C GLY A 209 -10.45 31.60 -24.73
N ASN A 210 -11.76 31.88 -24.65
CA ASN A 210 -12.37 33.10 -25.19
C ASN A 210 -13.03 33.96 -24.10
N ASP A 211 -13.17 33.44 -22.88
CA ASP A 211 -13.82 34.17 -21.80
C ASP A 211 -12.85 35.22 -21.22
N PRO A 212 -13.29 36.47 -21.01
CA PRO A 212 -12.44 37.50 -20.44
C PRO A 212 -12.07 37.14 -18.99
N LEU A 213 -10.80 37.33 -18.63
CA LEU A 213 -10.25 37.04 -17.32
C LEU A 213 -9.96 38.35 -16.59
N SER A 214 -10.68 38.61 -15.50
CA SER A 214 -10.35 39.73 -14.63
C SER A 214 -9.09 39.47 -13.80
N ILE A 215 -8.49 40.53 -13.25
CA ILE A 215 -7.32 40.43 -12.36
C ILE A 215 -7.65 39.61 -11.11
N GLU A 216 -8.83 39.81 -10.53
CA GLU A 216 -9.27 39.05 -9.34
C GLU A 216 -9.44 37.55 -9.66
N GLU A 217 -10.03 37.21 -10.80
CA GLU A 217 -10.17 35.82 -11.26
C GLU A 217 -8.81 35.20 -11.59
N GLY A 218 -7.91 35.98 -12.20
CA GLY A 218 -6.53 35.57 -12.47
C GLY A 218 -5.75 35.29 -11.18
N LEU A 219 -5.86 36.16 -10.17
CA LEU A 219 -5.22 35.95 -8.87
C LEU A 219 -5.78 34.71 -8.16
N ARG A 220 -7.10 34.52 -8.17
CA ARG A 220 -7.74 33.31 -7.63
C ARG A 220 -7.31 32.04 -8.37
N MET A 221 -7.12 32.13 -9.69
CA MET A 221 -6.60 31.03 -10.50
C MET A 221 -5.13 30.75 -10.15
N ALA A 222 -4.32 31.77 -9.92
CA ALA A 222 -2.93 31.62 -9.46
C ALA A 222 -2.88 30.95 -8.08
N ASP A 223 -3.71 31.38 -7.11
CA ASP A 223 -3.85 30.70 -5.80
C ASP A 223 -4.18 29.22 -5.96
N ARG A 224 -5.13 28.91 -6.85
CA ARG A 224 -5.54 27.54 -7.15
C ARG A 224 -4.39 26.73 -7.75
N PHE A 225 -3.64 27.28 -8.69
CA PHE A 225 -2.55 26.57 -9.37
C PHE A 225 -1.35 26.35 -8.46
N ASP A 226 -1.00 27.35 -7.65
CA ASP A 226 0.04 27.26 -6.61
C ASP A 226 -0.30 26.14 -5.62
N LEU A 227 -1.56 26.07 -5.16
CA LEU A 227 -2.01 24.98 -4.27
C LEU A 227 -1.95 23.61 -4.96
N ILE A 228 -2.34 23.52 -6.24
CA ILE A 228 -2.21 22.27 -6.99
C ILE A 228 -0.75 21.85 -7.06
N ASP A 229 0.18 22.75 -7.38
CA ASP A 229 1.61 22.41 -7.43
C ASP A 229 2.17 21.99 -6.07
N GLU A 230 1.71 22.63 -4.99
CA GLU A 230 2.04 22.25 -3.62
C GLU A 230 1.62 20.79 -3.36
N ILE A 231 0.35 20.46 -3.65
CA ILE A 231 -0.21 19.11 -3.49
C ILE A 231 0.52 18.12 -4.40
N GLU A 232 0.79 18.47 -5.67
CA GLU A 232 1.50 17.60 -6.60
C GLU A 232 2.92 17.31 -6.13
N GLN A 233 3.65 18.32 -5.64
CA GLN A 233 4.99 18.13 -5.09
C GLN A 233 4.95 17.27 -3.84
N MET A 234 3.98 17.47 -2.95
CA MET A 234 3.79 16.63 -1.77
C MET A 234 3.53 15.18 -2.15
N LEU A 235 2.64 14.93 -3.13
CA LEU A 235 2.28 13.60 -3.61
C LEU A 235 3.43 12.91 -4.38
N ARG A 236 4.25 13.67 -5.13
CA ARG A 236 5.39 13.12 -5.91
C ARG A 236 6.62 12.86 -5.06
N ARG A 237 6.90 13.69 -4.05
CA ARG A 237 8.07 13.59 -3.18
C ARG A 237 7.86 12.65 -1.99
N LEU A 238 6.89 11.73 -2.02
CA LEU A 238 6.69 10.77 -0.95
C LEU A 238 7.82 9.72 -0.94
N PRO A 239 8.71 9.80 0.07
CA PRO A 239 8.86 8.67 0.96
C PRO A 239 8.20 8.89 2.33
N HIS A 240 7.60 10.06 2.62
CA HIS A 240 7.08 10.38 3.95
C HIS A 240 5.59 10.76 3.94
N GLU A 241 4.77 9.82 4.40
CA GLU A 241 3.30 9.88 4.46
C GLU A 241 2.76 11.00 5.38
N ASP A 242 3.58 11.50 6.31
CA ASP A 242 3.16 12.49 7.31
C ASP A 242 2.81 13.86 6.72
N ARG A 243 3.41 14.24 5.58
CA ARG A 243 3.17 15.56 4.97
C ARG A 243 1.75 15.73 4.43
N LEU A 244 1.09 14.62 4.09
CA LEU A 244 -0.31 14.71 3.67
C LEU A 244 -1.20 15.16 4.82
N ARG A 245 -0.87 14.86 6.08
CA ARG A 245 -1.63 15.30 7.27
C ARG A 245 -1.42 16.79 7.59
N GLU A 246 -0.35 17.40 7.07
CA GLU A 246 -0.04 18.82 7.27
C GLU A 246 -0.77 19.74 6.27
N LEU A 247 -1.43 19.17 5.25
CA LEU A 247 -2.16 19.93 4.24
C LEU A 247 -3.38 20.62 4.85
N ASP A 248 -3.53 21.92 4.57
CA ASP A 248 -4.69 22.70 4.94
C ASP A 248 -5.91 22.30 4.09
N MET A 249 -6.77 21.48 4.68
CA MET A 249 -7.95 20.93 4.02
C MET A 249 -9.04 21.99 3.78
N GLU A 250 -9.07 23.09 4.54
CA GLU A 250 -10.01 24.19 4.28
C GLU A 250 -9.61 24.92 2.99
N ARG A 251 -8.31 25.23 2.81
CA ARG A 251 -7.80 25.78 1.53
C ARG A 251 -8.08 24.89 0.34
N VAL A 252 -7.95 23.56 0.50
CA VAL A 252 -8.30 22.58 -0.55
C VAL A 252 -9.77 22.70 -0.93
N ARG A 253 -10.67 22.78 0.07
CA ARG A 253 -12.10 22.89 -0.17
C ARG A 253 -12.46 24.19 -0.88
N ASP A 254 -11.88 25.31 -0.46
CA ASP A 254 -12.19 26.63 -0.99
C ASP A 254 -11.66 26.85 -2.42
N LEU A 255 -10.46 26.35 -2.72
CA LEU A 255 -9.79 26.58 -4.01
C LEU A 255 -10.01 25.45 -5.03
N LEU A 256 -10.14 24.20 -4.58
CA LEU A 256 -10.26 23.01 -5.45
C LEU A 256 -11.66 22.39 -5.44
N GLY A 257 -12.52 22.80 -4.50
CA GLY A 257 -13.89 22.34 -4.38
C GLY A 257 -14.05 21.06 -3.55
N GLU A 258 -15.32 20.71 -3.28
CA GLU A 258 -15.71 19.57 -2.42
C GLU A 258 -15.19 18.22 -2.93
N GLU A 259 -15.14 18.04 -4.25
CA GLU A 259 -14.69 16.76 -4.83
C GLU A 259 -13.21 16.48 -4.53
N ALA A 260 -12.35 17.50 -4.62
CA ALA A 260 -10.93 17.37 -4.32
C ALA A 260 -10.69 17.18 -2.82
N TYR A 261 -11.42 17.93 -1.99
CA TYR A 261 -11.42 17.81 -0.53
C TYR A 261 -11.72 16.37 -0.08
N GLU A 262 -12.85 15.81 -0.50
CA GLU A 262 -13.28 14.47 -0.09
C GLU A 262 -12.29 13.37 -0.50
N ARG A 263 -11.65 13.51 -1.67
CA ARG A 263 -10.66 12.54 -2.16
C ARG A 263 -9.37 12.58 -1.35
N LEU A 264 -8.83 13.77 -1.09
CA LEU A 264 -7.61 13.95 -0.29
C LEU A 264 -7.83 13.53 1.16
N ARG A 265 -8.99 13.87 1.73
CA ARG A 265 -9.38 13.45 3.07
C ARG A 265 -9.39 11.93 3.21
N ARG A 266 -9.97 11.21 2.25
CA ARG A 266 -9.98 9.73 2.29
C ARG A 266 -8.60 9.14 2.23
N LEU A 267 -7.73 9.71 1.39
CA LEU A 267 -6.35 9.26 1.29
C LEU A 267 -5.63 9.39 2.66
N GLN A 268 -5.86 10.48 3.38
CA GLN A 268 -5.36 10.66 4.76
C GLN A 268 -5.96 9.64 5.74
N GLU A 269 -7.27 9.38 5.65
CA GLU A 269 -7.98 8.49 6.56
C GLU A 269 -7.56 7.01 6.41
N LEU A 270 -7.24 6.54 5.20
CA LEU A 270 -6.89 5.14 4.93
C LEU A 270 -5.71 4.61 5.76
N ILE A 271 -4.67 5.42 5.95
CA ILE A 271 -3.51 5.05 6.76
C ILE A 271 -3.91 4.96 8.23
N GLY A 272 -4.64 5.97 8.72
CA GLY A 272 -5.13 6.02 10.09
C GLY A 272 -6.11 4.89 10.43
N LEU A 273 -6.86 4.37 9.45
CA LEU A 273 -7.80 3.26 9.66
C LEU A 273 -7.09 1.97 10.07
N LEU A 274 -5.96 1.61 9.45
CA LEU A 274 -5.21 0.39 9.79
C LEU A 274 -4.60 0.46 11.20
N GLU A 275 -4.07 1.63 11.57
CA GLU A 275 -3.52 1.89 12.91
C GLU A 275 -4.62 1.91 13.98
N LYS A 276 -5.74 2.60 13.71
CA LYS A 276 -6.87 2.74 14.65
C LYS A 276 -7.54 1.41 14.96
N VAL A 277 -7.65 0.51 13.98
CA VAL A 277 -8.18 -0.85 14.18
C VAL A 277 -7.12 -1.77 14.83
N GLY A 278 -5.85 -1.34 14.85
CA GLY A 278 -4.74 -2.06 15.46
C GLY A 278 -4.23 -3.22 14.61
N TYR A 279 -4.33 -3.14 13.29
CA TYR A 279 -3.75 -4.13 12.37
C TYR A 279 -2.27 -3.87 12.09
N VAL A 280 -1.90 -2.60 12.08
CA VAL A 280 -0.51 -2.16 11.88
C VAL A 280 -0.11 -1.26 13.04
N HIS A 281 1.18 -1.17 13.27
CA HIS A 281 1.77 -0.18 14.16
C HIS A 281 3.01 0.40 13.51
N ARG A 282 3.33 1.64 13.86
CA ARG A 282 4.48 2.35 13.32
C ARG A 282 5.71 2.14 14.21
N VAL A 283 6.80 1.71 13.60
CA VAL A 283 8.13 1.55 14.22
C VAL A 283 9.11 2.43 13.45
N GLY A 284 9.35 3.63 13.97
CA GLY A 284 10.12 4.66 13.26
C GLY A 284 9.43 5.09 11.97
N GLU A 285 10.10 4.89 10.84
CA GLU A 285 9.58 5.21 9.49
C GLU A 285 8.91 4.01 8.79
N ARG A 286 8.78 2.86 9.47
CA ARG A 286 8.22 1.64 8.88
C ARG A 286 6.93 1.21 9.57
N PHE A 287 6.05 0.57 8.82
CA PHE A 287 4.89 -0.13 9.36
C PHE A 287 5.20 -1.60 9.57
N GLU A 288 4.78 -2.11 10.72
CA GLU A 288 4.84 -3.53 11.06
C GLU A 288 3.43 -4.05 11.39
N LEU A 289 3.17 -5.30 11.01
CA LEU A 289 1.89 -5.95 11.32
C LEU A 289 1.85 -6.30 12.81
N THR A 290 0.71 -6.02 13.44
CA THR A 290 0.44 -6.54 14.79
C THR A 290 0.05 -8.03 14.72
N PRO A 291 0.07 -8.77 15.84
CA PRO A 291 -0.48 -10.13 15.88
C PRO A 291 -1.94 -10.22 15.41
N ARG A 292 -2.72 -9.15 15.62
CA ARG A 292 -4.09 -9.03 15.12
C ARG A 292 -4.12 -8.86 13.59
N GLY A 293 -3.21 -8.06 13.04
CA GLY A 293 -3.02 -7.90 11.59
C GLY A 293 -2.64 -9.22 10.91
N ILE A 294 -1.68 -9.97 11.47
CA ILE A 294 -1.24 -11.27 10.95
C ILE A 294 -2.39 -12.29 10.94
N ARG A 295 -3.14 -12.38 12.05
CA ARG A 295 -4.33 -13.25 12.11
C ARG A 295 -5.34 -12.87 11.04
N LYS A 296 -5.60 -11.58 10.87
CA LYS A 296 -6.55 -11.08 9.88
C LYS A 296 -6.11 -11.40 8.46
N LEU A 297 -4.83 -11.21 8.15
CA LEU A 297 -4.23 -11.56 6.87
C LEU A 297 -4.37 -13.06 6.57
N GLY A 298 -4.15 -13.91 7.57
CA GLY A 298 -4.37 -15.36 7.45
C GLY A 298 -5.84 -15.74 7.22
N GLU A 299 -6.80 -15.08 7.87
CA GLU A 299 -8.25 -15.26 7.61
C GLU A 299 -8.63 -14.84 6.18
N ARG A 300 -7.97 -13.81 5.64
CA ARG A 300 -8.16 -13.37 4.25
C ARG A 300 -7.60 -14.41 3.28
N ALA A 301 -6.37 -14.85 3.49
CA ALA A 301 -5.74 -15.89 2.70
C ALA A 301 -6.59 -17.17 2.68
N LEU A 302 -7.12 -17.58 3.84
CA LEU A 302 -8.01 -18.74 3.97
C LEU A 302 -9.29 -18.58 3.15
N ARG A 303 -9.99 -17.44 3.29
CA ARG A 303 -11.20 -17.15 2.51
C ARG A 303 -10.94 -17.14 1.01
N HIS A 304 -9.82 -16.55 0.59
CA HIS A 304 -9.43 -16.53 -0.82
C HIS A 304 -9.28 -17.94 -1.37
N ILE A 305 -8.56 -18.82 -0.65
CA ILE A 305 -8.37 -20.22 -1.08
C ILE A 305 -9.70 -20.97 -1.13
N PHE A 306 -10.61 -20.78 -0.16
CA PHE A 306 -11.95 -21.39 -0.20
C PHE A 306 -12.83 -20.86 -1.34
N SER A 307 -12.75 -19.57 -1.66
CA SER A 307 -13.52 -19.02 -2.79
C SER A 307 -13.10 -19.62 -4.14
N LEU A 308 -11.83 -20.04 -4.27
CA LEU A 308 -11.35 -20.75 -5.45
C LEU A 308 -11.84 -22.20 -5.48
N LEU A 309 -11.96 -22.87 -4.32
CA LEU A 309 -12.58 -24.19 -4.20
C LEU A 309 -14.05 -24.19 -4.65
N GLU A 310 -14.82 -23.13 -4.35
CA GLU A 310 -16.23 -23.03 -4.75
C GLU A 310 -16.42 -22.79 -6.26
N ARG A 311 -15.46 -22.12 -6.91
CA ARG A 311 -15.51 -21.82 -8.36
C ARG A 311 -14.98 -22.96 -9.22
N GLY A 312 -14.06 -23.76 -8.70
CA GLY A 312 -13.58 -24.99 -9.33
C GLY A 312 -14.58 -26.12 -9.13
N GLN A 313 -15.44 -26.38 -10.12
CA GLN A 313 -16.36 -27.52 -10.13
C GLN A 313 -15.61 -28.84 -9.85
N PHE A 314 -15.73 -29.37 -8.64
CA PHE A 314 -15.63 -30.80 -8.39
C PHE A 314 -17.02 -31.40 -8.64
N GLY A 315 -17.20 -32.11 -9.76
CA GLY A 315 -18.35 -32.99 -9.96
C GLY A 315 -18.32 -34.23 -9.06
N PRO A 316 -19.42 -34.98 -9.01
CA PRO A 316 -20.40 -34.93 -7.93
C PRO A 316 -19.85 -35.54 -6.63
N HIS A 317 -19.49 -34.69 -5.68
CA HIS A 317 -19.57 -35.04 -4.27
C HIS A 317 -20.39 -33.97 -3.57
N ASP A 318 -21.53 -34.40 -3.08
CA ASP A 318 -22.44 -33.62 -2.26
C ASP A 318 -21.69 -33.18 -1.00
N THR A 319 -21.20 -31.95 -0.99
CA THR A 319 -20.79 -31.27 0.24
C THR A 319 -21.59 -30.01 0.35
N SER A 320 -22.67 -30.12 1.10
CA SER A 320 -23.45 -29.07 1.74
C SER A 320 -22.55 -28.23 2.66
N LEU A 321 -21.67 -27.42 2.08
CA LEU A 321 -21.02 -26.31 2.77
C LEU A 321 -21.90 -25.07 2.56
N HIS A 322 -23.01 -25.01 3.29
CA HIS A 322 -23.77 -23.79 3.51
C HIS A 322 -24.05 -23.68 5.01
N GLY A 323 -23.44 -22.71 5.66
CA GLY A 323 -23.71 -22.43 7.08
C GLY A 323 -22.59 -21.65 7.74
N HIS A 324 -22.80 -20.35 7.89
CA HIS A 324 -22.02 -19.53 8.81
C HIS A 324 -22.41 -19.96 10.23
N GLY A 325 -21.57 -20.78 10.85
CA GLY A 325 -21.67 -21.08 12.28
C GLY A 325 -22.54 -22.29 12.63
N ASP A 326 -22.14 -23.50 12.21
CA ASP A 326 -22.19 -24.65 13.10
C ASP A 326 -21.35 -25.79 12.51
N PHE A 327 -20.09 -25.91 12.95
CA PHE A 327 -19.24 -27.07 12.62
C PHE A 327 -19.02 -27.95 13.87
N HIS A 328 -19.89 -27.83 14.87
CA HIS A 328 -19.78 -28.57 16.13
C HIS A 328 -20.66 -29.82 16.24
N HIS A 329 -21.46 -30.12 15.22
CA HIS A 329 -22.25 -31.34 15.20
C HIS A 329 -21.58 -32.38 14.30
N ALA A 330 -21.21 -33.52 14.89
CA ALA A 330 -20.81 -34.69 14.13
C ALA A 330 -22.01 -35.10 13.25
N ASP A 331 -21.83 -35.28 11.94
CA ASP A 331 -22.90 -35.77 11.05
C ASP A 331 -23.37 -37.21 11.43
N ALA A 332 -22.63 -37.87 12.32
CA ALA A 332 -22.95 -39.17 12.87
C ALA A 332 -23.59 -39.04 14.27
N THR A 333 -24.83 -39.47 14.36
CA THR A 333 -25.54 -39.70 15.62
C THR A 333 -25.52 -41.18 15.96
N LYS A 334 -25.70 -41.49 17.24
CA LYS A 334 -25.92 -42.86 17.73
C LYS A 334 -27.10 -42.90 18.69
N PRO A 335 -27.74 -44.07 18.91
CA PRO A 335 -28.72 -44.23 19.97
C PRO A 335 -28.14 -43.85 21.33
N TYR A 336 -28.92 -43.15 22.14
CA TYR A 336 -28.51 -42.73 23.47
C TYR A 336 -28.32 -43.93 24.41
N GLU A 337 -27.14 -44.05 25.01
CA GLU A 337 -26.85 -45.02 26.06
C GLU A 337 -26.57 -44.31 27.39
N TYR A 338 -26.91 -44.96 28.51
CA TYR A 338 -26.69 -44.41 29.84
C TYR A 338 -25.19 -44.18 30.09
N GLY A 339 -24.81 -42.91 30.24
CA GLY A 339 -23.40 -42.49 30.37
C GLY A 339 -22.91 -41.58 29.24
N ASP A 340 -23.65 -41.48 28.13
CA ASP A 340 -23.37 -40.53 27.06
C ASP A 340 -23.66 -39.09 27.48
N ARG A 341 -22.93 -38.13 26.89
CA ARG A 341 -23.28 -36.71 27.00
C ARG A 341 -24.62 -36.50 26.28
N PHE A 342 -25.60 -35.98 27.00
CA PHE A 342 -26.94 -35.74 26.46
C PHE A 342 -26.96 -34.50 25.54
N ASP A 343 -26.71 -34.72 24.25
CA ASP A 343 -26.76 -33.72 23.18
C ASP A 343 -27.58 -34.28 22.00
N PRO A 344 -28.93 -34.22 22.08
CA PRO A 344 -29.81 -34.95 21.18
C PRO A 344 -29.99 -34.26 19.82
N ASP A 345 -29.93 -35.05 18.74
CA ASP A 345 -30.43 -34.63 17.42
C ASP A 345 -31.95 -34.69 17.46
N LEU A 346 -32.59 -33.53 17.60
CA LEU A 346 -34.04 -33.43 17.70
C LEU A 346 -34.75 -33.94 16.44
N GLY A 347 -34.15 -33.79 15.27
CA GLY A 347 -34.73 -34.23 14.00
C GLY A 347 -34.81 -35.75 13.91
N ARG A 348 -33.69 -36.44 14.15
CA ARG A 348 -33.64 -37.91 14.18
C ARG A 348 -34.43 -38.48 15.36
N THR A 349 -34.36 -37.84 16.52
CA THR A 349 -35.15 -38.25 17.70
C THR A 349 -36.66 -38.20 17.42
N LEU A 350 -37.14 -37.12 16.81
CA LEU A 350 -38.56 -37.00 16.42
C LEU A 350 -38.91 -37.99 15.31
N MET A 351 -38.02 -38.23 14.34
CA MET A 351 -38.25 -39.21 13.28
C MET A 351 -38.38 -40.63 13.84
N ASN A 352 -37.56 -40.98 14.83
CA ASN A 352 -37.62 -42.27 15.53
C ASN A 352 -38.93 -42.41 16.31
N ALA A 353 -39.33 -41.36 17.05
CA ALA A 353 -40.60 -41.35 17.78
C ALA A 353 -41.81 -41.48 16.83
N LEU A 354 -41.81 -40.75 15.71
CA LEU A 354 -42.85 -40.82 14.68
C LEU A 354 -42.88 -42.17 13.96
N SER A 355 -41.72 -42.78 13.73
CA SER A 355 -41.62 -44.11 13.12
C SER A 355 -42.12 -45.21 14.06
N ARG A 356 -41.96 -45.02 15.38
CA ARG A 356 -42.44 -45.95 16.42
C ARG A 356 -43.95 -45.87 16.65
N GLU A 357 -44.50 -44.67 16.78
CA GLU A 357 -45.91 -44.46 17.16
C GLU A 357 -46.84 -44.20 15.97
N GLY A 358 -46.30 -43.93 14.78
CA GLY A 358 -47.06 -43.53 13.60
C GLY A 358 -47.38 -42.04 13.58
N TYR A 359 -47.89 -41.56 12.43
CA TYR A 359 -48.23 -40.15 12.24
C TYR A 359 -49.46 -39.76 13.08
N GLY A 360 -49.24 -39.12 14.23
CA GLY A 360 -50.29 -38.65 15.13
C GLY A 360 -49.79 -37.61 16.11
N THR A 361 -50.70 -36.76 16.62
CA THR A 361 -50.40 -35.82 17.70
C THR A 361 -51.26 -36.16 18.92
N PRO A 362 -50.72 -36.12 20.15
CA PRO A 362 -49.35 -35.74 20.50
C PRO A 362 -48.32 -36.87 20.29
N VAL A 363 -47.13 -36.51 19.79
CA VAL A 363 -45.98 -37.43 19.65
C VAL A 363 -45.41 -37.70 21.04
N ARG A 364 -45.36 -38.96 21.50
CA ARG A 364 -44.70 -39.29 22.76
C ARG A 364 -43.27 -39.74 22.48
N ILE A 365 -42.30 -39.09 23.12
CA ILE A 365 -40.89 -39.42 23.00
C ILE A 365 -40.49 -40.32 24.17
N THR A 366 -39.90 -41.48 23.89
CA THR A 366 -39.33 -42.39 24.90
C THR A 366 -37.81 -42.33 24.91
N PRO A 367 -37.13 -42.77 26.00
CA PRO A 367 -35.67 -42.78 26.08
C PRO A 367 -34.96 -43.49 24.92
N THR A 368 -35.61 -44.48 24.31
CA THR A 368 -35.13 -45.24 23.15
C THR A 368 -35.17 -44.47 21.83
N ASP A 369 -35.93 -43.38 21.77
CA ASP A 369 -36.07 -42.58 20.55
C ASP A 369 -34.92 -41.57 20.42
N PHE A 370 -34.23 -41.27 21.53
CA PHE A 370 -33.12 -40.31 21.54
C PHE A 370 -31.94 -40.85 20.75
N GLU A 371 -31.54 -40.07 19.76
CA GLU A 371 -30.22 -40.14 19.17
C GLU A 371 -29.40 -38.94 19.61
N VAL A 372 -28.17 -39.21 20.05
CA VAL A 372 -27.21 -38.17 20.46
C VAL A 372 -26.09 -38.07 19.46
N TYR A 373 -25.55 -36.87 19.31
CA TYR A 373 -24.33 -36.67 18.53
C TYR A 373 -23.19 -37.45 19.14
N GLN A 374 -22.52 -38.27 18.32
CA GLN A 374 -21.33 -38.97 18.78
C GLN A 374 -20.21 -37.95 18.94
N PRO A 375 -19.58 -37.82 20.14
CA PRO A 375 -18.42 -36.96 20.28
C PRO A 375 -17.30 -37.51 19.39
N GLU A 376 -16.97 -36.80 18.30
CA GLU A 376 -15.75 -37.08 17.56
C GLU A 376 -14.58 -36.87 18.51
N PHE A 377 -13.87 -37.94 18.85
CA PHE A 377 -12.56 -37.83 19.45
C PHE A 377 -11.62 -37.26 18.38
N LEU A 378 -11.60 -35.93 18.24
CA LEU A 378 -10.59 -35.24 17.47
C LEU A 378 -9.23 -35.55 18.11
N THR A 379 -8.55 -36.54 17.56
CA THR A 379 -7.19 -36.90 17.96
C THR A 379 -6.29 -35.71 17.66
N ARG A 380 -5.58 -35.26 18.71
CA ARG A 380 -4.61 -34.17 18.61
C ARG A 380 -3.60 -34.53 17.51
N ALA A 381 -3.46 -33.65 16.54
CA ALA A 381 -2.46 -33.78 15.48
C ALA A 381 -1.28 -32.85 15.74
N ALA A 382 -0.08 -33.35 15.46
CA ALA A 382 1.14 -32.57 15.43
C ALA A 382 1.65 -32.50 13.99
N THR A 383 1.70 -31.30 13.43
CA THR A 383 2.05 -31.05 12.04
C THR A 383 3.30 -30.19 11.98
N VAL A 384 4.28 -30.58 11.15
CA VAL A 384 5.36 -29.71 10.72
C VAL A 384 5.12 -29.34 9.27
N LEU A 385 5.12 -28.05 8.96
CA LEU A 385 5.10 -27.54 7.60
C LEU A 385 6.51 -27.09 7.23
N MET A 386 7.10 -27.74 6.25
CA MET A 386 8.40 -27.43 5.70
C MET A 386 8.24 -26.60 4.43
N LEU A 387 8.86 -25.42 4.39
CA LEU A 387 8.82 -24.47 3.30
C LEU A 387 10.18 -24.38 2.61
N ASP A 388 10.20 -24.66 1.32
CA ASP A 388 11.36 -24.43 0.47
C ASP A 388 11.58 -22.92 0.29
N MET A 389 12.78 -22.47 0.64
CA MET A 389 13.24 -21.08 0.53
C MET A 389 14.40 -20.96 -0.45
N SER A 390 14.52 -21.91 -1.38
CA SER A 390 15.52 -21.85 -2.44
C SER A 390 15.20 -20.77 -3.47
N LEU A 391 16.24 -20.32 -4.19
CA LEU A 391 16.12 -19.25 -5.18
C LEU A 391 15.11 -19.57 -6.31
N SER A 392 14.90 -20.85 -6.66
CA SER A 392 13.91 -21.25 -7.66
C SER A 392 12.49 -20.88 -7.25
N MET A 393 12.17 -21.01 -5.95
CA MET A 393 10.87 -20.66 -5.42
C MET A 393 10.53 -19.16 -5.62
N GLU A 394 11.53 -18.29 -5.47
CA GLU A 394 11.37 -16.85 -5.72
C GLU A 394 11.33 -16.56 -7.23
N TYR A 395 12.27 -17.12 -7.99
CA TYR A 395 12.40 -16.87 -9.43
C TYR A 395 11.14 -17.21 -10.22
N TYR A 396 10.46 -18.31 -9.86
CA TYR A 396 9.20 -18.73 -10.49
C TYR A 396 7.94 -18.21 -9.80
N GLY A 397 8.06 -17.31 -8.80
CA GLY A 397 6.92 -16.73 -8.09
C GLY A 397 6.09 -17.74 -7.29
N ARG A 398 6.72 -18.85 -6.87
CA ARG A 398 6.10 -19.96 -6.12
C ARG A 398 6.08 -19.69 -4.61
N PHE A 399 7.08 -18.96 -4.10
CA PHE A 399 7.22 -18.66 -2.67
C PHE A 399 6.06 -17.83 -2.07
N PRO A 400 5.54 -16.77 -2.72
CA PRO A 400 4.41 -16.00 -2.17
C PRO A 400 3.15 -16.86 -1.97
N ALA A 401 2.88 -17.79 -2.89
CA ALA A 401 1.77 -18.74 -2.77
C ALA A 401 1.98 -19.68 -1.57
N ALA A 402 3.20 -20.20 -1.38
CA ALA A 402 3.54 -21.04 -0.24
C ALA A 402 3.36 -20.29 1.10
N LYS A 403 3.78 -19.02 1.19
CA LYS A 403 3.55 -18.16 2.37
C LYS A 403 2.06 -17.96 2.64
N LYS A 404 1.27 -17.65 1.60
CA LYS A 404 -0.19 -17.46 1.68
C LYS A 404 -0.89 -18.70 2.24
N VAL A 405 -0.57 -19.87 1.70
CA VAL A 405 -1.14 -21.15 2.14
C VAL A 405 -0.71 -21.50 3.57
N THR A 406 0.53 -21.20 3.94
CA THR A 406 1.02 -21.39 5.31
C THR A 406 0.25 -20.56 6.32
N LEU A 407 0.07 -19.28 6.04
CA LEU A 407 -0.67 -18.36 6.92
C LEU A 407 -2.15 -18.76 7.03
N ALA A 408 -2.75 -19.18 5.91
CA ALA A 408 -4.10 -19.73 5.90
C ALA A 408 -4.22 -21.01 6.75
N LEU A 409 -3.30 -21.96 6.60
CA LEU A 409 -3.28 -23.20 7.37
C LEU A 409 -3.06 -22.93 8.87
N HIS A 410 -2.09 -22.08 9.22
CA HIS A 410 -1.85 -21.70 10.61
C HIS A 410 -3.12 -21.10 11.24
N THR A 411 -3.81 -20.21 10.51
CA THR A 411 -5.05 -19.58 10.96
C THR A 411 -6.19 -20.59 11.10
N LEU A 412 -6.34 -21.50 10.13
CA LEU A 412 -7.31 -22.58 10.20
C LEU A 412 -7.10 -23.47 11.43
N ILE A 413 -5.85 -23.89 11.68
CA ILE A 413 -5.51 -24.72 12.84
C ILE A 413 -5.78 -23.98 14.14
N LYS A 414 -5.34 -22.72 14.27
CA LYS A 414 -5.56 -21.94 15.50
C LYS A 414 -7.05 -21.65 15.76
N SER A 415 -7.86 -21.47 14.73
CA SER A 415 -9.28 -21.13 14.87
C SER A 415 -10.17 -22.36 15.05
N GLN A 416 -9.98 -23.42 14.25
CA GLN A 416 -10.86 -24.59 14.25
C GLN A 416 -10.31 -25.77 15.06
N PHE A 417 -8.98 -25.91 15.15
CA PHE A 417 -8.32 -27.04 15.82
C PHE A 417 -7.32 -26.57 16.89
N PRO A 418 -7.73 -25.78 17.90
CA PRO A 418 -6.81 -25.12 18.83
C PRO A 418 -5.95 -26.08 19.68
N ARG A 419 -6.32 -27.37 19.75
CA ARG A 419 -5.54 -28.41 20.43
C ARG A 419 -4.39 -28.96 19.58
N ASP A 420 -4.44 -28.76 18.26
CA ASP A 420 -3.37 -29.18 17.36
C ASP A 420 -2.13 -28.30 17.49
N SER A 421 -1.00 -28.85 17.08
CA SER A 421 0.28 -28.15 17.12
C SER A 421 0.85 -28.06 15.71
N LEU A 422 1.22 -26.85 15.28
CA LEU A 422 1.85 -26.57 14.00
C LEU A 422 3.22 -25.94 14.24
N GLN A 423 4.26 -26.49 13.61
CA GLN A 423 5.59 -25.88 13.52
C GLN A 423 5.90 -25.58 12.06
N ILE A 424 6.50 -24.43 11.80
CA ILE A 424 6.95 -24.05 10.46
C ILE A 424 8.48 -24.13 10.43
N ILE A 425 9.02 -24.74 9.38
CA ILE A 425 10.46 -24.89 9.15
C ILE A 425 10.77 -24.40 7.74
N GLY A 426 11.62 -23.38 7.61
CA GLY A 426 12.18 -22.95 6.33
C GLY A 426 13.43 -23.76 6.01
N PHE A 427 13.66 -24.11 4.74
CA PHE A 427 14.90 -24.77 4.34
C PHE A 427 15.47 -24.23 3.02
N TYR A 428 16.79 -24.08 3.00
CA TYR A 428 17.62 -23.63 1.88
C TYR A 428 19.00 -24.32 1.98
N SER A 429 20.11 -23.60 2.17
CA SER A 429 21.42 -24.19 2.53
C SER A 429 21.36 -24.97 3.85
N TYR A 430 20.59 -24.48 4.82
CA TYR A 430 20.28 -25.15 6.07
C TYR A 430 18.78 -25.04 6.34
N ALA A 431 18.31 -25.63 7.43
CA ALA A 431 16.93 -25.55 7.85
C ALA A 431 16.85 -24.81 9.19
N GLU A 432 15.80 -24.02 9.37
CA GLU A 432 15.56 -23.21 10.56
C GLU A 432 14.07 -23.16 10.91
N GLU A 433 13.78 -22.96 12.19
CA GLU A 433 12.40 -22.78 12.67
C GLU A 433 11.96 -21.36 12.34
N LEU A 434 10.79 -21.21 11.70
CA LEU A 434 10.24 -19.89 11.35
C LEU A 434 9.09 -19.55 12.29
N HIS A 435 9.05 -18.30 12.75
CA HIS A 435 7.88 -17.76 13.43
C HIS A 435 6.84 -17.29 12.42
N VAL A 436 5.56 -17.48 12.74
CA VAL A 436 4.47 -17.06 11.86
C VAL A 436 4.46 -15.55 11.61
N ASP A 437 4.95 -14.78 12.57
CA ASP A 437 5.00 -13.32 12.50
C ASP A 437 6.08 -12.81 11.51
N GLU A 438 7.08 -13.64 11.22
CA GLU A 438 8.15 -13.35 10.27
C GLU A 438 7.74 -13.68 8.83
N LEU A 439 6.80 -14.62 8.64
CA LEU A 439 6.42 -15.11 7.31
C LEU A 439 6.01 -14.01 6.33
N PRO A 440 5.17 -13.01 6.68
CA PRO A 440 4.78 -11.98 5.72
C PRO A 440 5.97 -11.19 5.20
N PHE A 441 6.99 -10.97 6.04
CA PHE A 441 8.16 -10.14 5.77
C PHE A 441 9.35 -10.92 5.21
N LEU A 442 9.27 -12.25 5.21
CA LEU A 442 10.33 -13.12 4.75
C LEU A 442 10.52 -12.97 3.23
N VAL A 443 11.72 -12.57 2.82
CA VAL A 443 12.16 -12.49 1.43
C VAL A 443 13.37 -13.40 1.28
N ILE A 444 13.41 -14.18 0.20
CA ILE A 444 14.54 -15.08 -0.08
C ILE A 444 15.73 -14.22 -0.49
N ASP A 445 16.81 -14.25 0.30
CA ASP A 445 18.07 -13.66 -0.13
C ASP A 445 18.66 -14.49 -1.27
N GLY A 446 18.97 -13.85 -2.39
CA GLY A 446 19.56 -14.53 -3.55
C GLY A 446 21.01 -14.97 -3.35
N ILE A 447 21.51 -14.88 -2.11
CA ILE A 447 22.92 -15.06 -1.75
C ILE A 447 23.17 -16.49 -1.29
N THR A 448 22.18 -17.14 -0.66
CA THR A 448 22.37 -18.46 -0.04
C THR A 448 21.69 -19.59 -0.83
N PRO A 449 22.40 -20.25 -1.78
CA PRO A 449 21.80 -21.28 -2.61
C PRO A 449 21.57 -22.58 -1.84
N GLY A 450 20.59 -23.38 -2.26
CA GLY A 450 20.46 -24.77 -1.85
C GLY A 450 19.07 -25.18 -1.39
N THR A 451 18.88 -26.50 -1.33
CA THR A 451 17.62 -27.15 -0.96
C THR A 451 17.96 -28.30 0.00
N ASN A 452 18.01 -28.01 1.29
CA ASN A 452 18.47 -28.95 2.32
C ASN A 452 17.30 -29.67 3.01
N LEU A 453 16.61 -30.51 2.22
CA LEU A 453 15.51 -31.34 2.73
C LEU A 453 15.96 -32.27 3.87
N GLN A 454 17.19 -32.77 3.81
CA GLN A 454 17.74 -33.63 4.86
C GLN A 454 17.73 -32.94 6.22
N HIS A 455 18.27 -31.72 6.31
CA HIS A 455 18.30 -30.98 7.57
C HIS A 455 16.89 -30.64 8.04
N GLY A 456 16.01 -30.26 7.12
CA GLY A 456 14.60 -29.99 7.43
C GLY A 456 13.89 -31.20 8.05
N PHE A 457 14.09 -32.40 7.50
CA PHE A 457 13.53 -33.63 8.08
C PHE A 457 14.13 -33.97 9.46
N MET A 458 15.42 -33.71 9.65
CA MET A 458 16.07 -33.89 10.97
C MET A 458 15.44 -32.99 12.04
N LEU A 459 15.23 -31.71 11.74
CA LEU A 459 14.57 -30.76 12.64
C LEU A 459 13.09 -31.12 12.87
N ALA A 460 12.36 -31.44 11.81
CA ALA A 460 10.97 -31.85 11.88
C ALA A 460 10.79 -33.08 12.79
N ARG A 461 11.63 -34.11 12.62
CA ARG A 461 11.62 -35.32 13.45
C ARG A 461 11.97 -35.01 14.90
N LYS A 462 12.97 -34.15 15.16
CA LYS A 462 13.35 -33.71 16.51
C LYS A 462 12.19 -33.02 17.22
N TRP A 463 11.48 -32.12 16.53
CA TRP A 463 10.33 -31.41 17.09
C TRP A 463 9.13 -32.34 17.30
N LEU A 464 8.76 -33.15 16.31
CA LEU A 464 7.65 -34.10 16.38
C LEU A 464 7.90 -35.21 17.42
N GLY A 465 9.16 -35.58 17.66
CA GLY A 465 9.55 -36.52 18.71
C GLY A 465 9.12 -36.08 20.11
N ARG A 466 9.02 -34.77 20.36
CA ARG A 466 8.59 -34.18 21.64
C ARG A 466 7.08 -34.11 21.82
N GLN A 467 6.32 -34.25 20.74
CA GLN A 467 4.86 -34.09 20.76
C GLN A 467 4.17 -35.37 21.26
N SER A 468 3.21 -35.19 22.18
CA SER A 468 2.34 -36.24 22.69
C SER A 468 1.15 -36.45 21.74
N GLY A 469 1.13 -37.57 21.03
CA GLY A 469 0.03 -37.94 20.14
C GLY A 469 0.49 -38.89 19.03
N PRO A 470 -0.37 -39.81 18.57
CA PRO A 470 -0.03 -40.76 17.50
C PRO A 470 -0.02 -40.08 16.12
N ASN A 471 -0.77 -38.99 15.93
CA ASN A 471 -0.96 -38.36 14.63
C ASN A 471 0.12 -37.30 14.37
N LYS A 472 1.22 -37.73 13.77
CA LYS A 472 2.38 -36.89 13.44
C LYS A 472 2.52 -36.78 11.92
N HIS A 473 2.54 -35.56 11.41
CA HIS A 473 2.58 -35.29 9.98
C HIS A 473 3.65 -34.28 9.62
N ILE A 474 4.32 -34.50 8.49
CA ILE A 474 5.18 -33.52 7.84
C ILE A 474 4.54 -33.18 6.50
N ILE A 475 4.31 -31.90 6.26
CA ILE A 475 3.90 -31.36 4.97
C ILE A 475 5.11 -30.64 4.38
N VAL A 476 5.51 -30.96 3.17
CA VAL A 476 6.63 -30.32 2.47
C VAL A 476 6.09 -29.57 1.27
N ILE A 477 6.42 -28.29 1.12
CA ILE A 477 6.16 -27.49 -0.08
C ILE A 477 7.51 -27.19 -0.72
N THR A 478 7.74 -27.67 -1.94
CA THR A 478 9.03 -27.56 -2.63
C THR A 478 8.86 -27.55 -4.14
N ASP A 479 9.82 -26.98 -4.85
CA ASP A 479 9.88 -26.97 -6.31
C ASP A 479 11.15 -27.61 -6.88
N GLY A 480 12.00 -28.18 -6.02
CA GLY A 480 13.33 -28.62 -6.41
C GLY A 480 13.81 -29.89 -5.71
N GLN A 481 14.80 -30.52 -6.33
CA GLN A 481 15.50 -31.67 -5.74
C GLN A 481 16.44 -31.21 -4.62
N PRO A 482 16.77 -32.09 -3.65
CA PRO A 482 17.74 -31.74 -2.62
C PRO A 482 19.12 -31.57 -3.25
N THR A 483 19.71 -30.40 -3.03
CA THR A 483 21.04 -30.02 -3.54
C THR A 483 22.09 -29.97 -2.42
N VAL A 484 21.66 -30.10 -1.16
CA VAL A 484 22.53 -30.11 0.02
C VAL A 484 22.36 -31.42 0.78
N HIS A 485 23.47 -31.99 1.25
CA HIS A 485 23.45 -33.13 2.16
C HIS A 485 24.59 -33.05 3.18
N TYR A 486 24.43 -33.79 4.27
CA TYR A 486 25.41 -33.99 5.32
C TYR A 486 26.16 -35.30 5.09
N GLU A 487 27.48 -35.22 4.93
CA GLU A 487 28.36 -36.38 4.82
C GLU A 487 29.66 -36.14 5.59
N ALA A 488 30.09 -37.13 6.38
CA ALA A 488 31.36 -37.13 7.11
C ALA A 488 31.64 -35.87 7.97
N GLY A 489 30.62 -35.33 8.63
CA GLY A 489 30.80 -34.18 9.53
C GLY A 489 30.52 -32.82 8.90
N GLN A 490 30.31 -32.75 7.58
CA GLN A 490 30.21 -31.49 6.83
C GLN A 490 28.99 -31.44 5.92
N TRP A 491 28.50 -30.23 5.65
CA TRP A 491 27.45 -29.95 4.67
C TRP A 491 28.06 -29.74 3.29
N HIS A 492 27.52 -30.43 2.28
CA HIS A 492 27.99 -30.37 0.90
C HIS A 492 26.88 -29.87 -0.02
N PHE A 493 27.10 -28.73 -0.67
CA PHE A 493 26.24 -28.22 -1.74
C PHE A 493 26.68 -28.78 -3.09
N ARG A 494 25.73 -29.33 -3.86
CA ARG A 494 25.92 -29.95 -5.18
C ARG A 494 24.77 -29.58 -6.11
N TYR A 495 25.09 -28.84 -7.17
CA TYR A 495 24.17 -28.52 -8.25
C TYR A 495 24.83 -28.84 -9.60
N PRO A 496 24.26 -29.76 -10.42
CA PRO A 496 23.09 -30.61 -10.15
C PRO A 496 23.28 -31.58 -8.96
N PRO A 497 22.19 -32.11 -8.38
CA PRO A 497 22.26 -32.99 -7.22
C PRO A 497 22.96 -34.32 -7.56
N THR A 498 23.82 -34.78 -6.65
CA THR A 498 24.52 -36.07 -6.82
C THR A 498 23.69 -37.24 -6.28
N ARG A 499 23.97 -38.45 -6.74
CA ARG A 499 23.36 -39.68 -6.16
C ARG A 499 23.58 -39.80 -4.65
N ALA A 500 24.70 -39.31 -4.12
CA ALA A 500 24.96 -39.26 -2.69
C ALA A 500 23.96 -38.32 -1.97
N THR A 501 23.73 -37.13 -2.53
CA THR A 501 22.78 -36.14 -2.00
C THR A 501 21.36 -36.71 -1.89
N LEU A 502 20.89 -37.36 -2.96
CA LEU A 502 19.58 -38.02 -2.98
C LEU A 502 19.52 -39.16 -1.94
N ARG A 503 20.55 -39.99 -1.87
CA ARG A 503 20.63 -41.14 -0.95
C ARG A 503 20.60 -40.71 0.52
N GLU A 504 21.37 -39.70 0.91
CA GLU A 504 21.38 -39.23 2.30
C GLU A 504 20.05 -38.59 2.70
N THR A 505 19.39 -37.88 1.77
CA THR A 505 18.03 -37.37 2.01
C THR A 505 17.03 -38.51 2.20
N LEU A 506 17.05 -39.53 1.33
CA LEU A 506 16.16 -40.70 1.45
C LEU A 506 16.43 -41.52 2.72
N ARG A 507 17.68 -41.55 3.22
CA ARG A 507 18.01 -42.17 4.51
C ARG A 507 17.33 -41.45 5.66
N GLU A 508 17.28 -40.12 5.65
CA GLU A 508 16.53 -39.37 6.66
C GLU A 508 15.02 -39.59 6.51
N VAL A 509 14.49 -39.64 5.28
CA VAL A 509 13.07 -39.99 5.04
C VAL A 509 12.74 -41.36 5.66
N LYS A 510 13.62 -42.36 5.52
CA LYS A 510 13.43 -43.65 6.19
C LYS A 510 13.34 -43.50 7.72
N ARG A 511 14.19 -42.67 8.33
CA ARG A 511 14.14 -42.41 9.79
C ARG A 511 12.85 -41.70 10.20
N VAL A 512 12.33 -40.81 9.37
CA VAL A 512 11.01 -40.18 9.54
C VAL A 512 9.91 -41.25 9.54
N THR A 513 9.93 -42.17 8.57
CA THR A 513 8.99 -43.30 8.50
C THR A 513 9.08 -44.21 9.72
N ASP A 514 10.29 -44.59 10.11
CA ASP A 514 10.53 -45.48 11.27
C ASP A 514 10.04 -44.83 12.58
N SER A 515 9.91 -43.49 12.61
CA SER A 515 9.35 -42.74 13.74
C SER A 515 7.81 -42.62 13.70
N GLY A 516 7.13 -43.29 12.77
CA GLY A 516 5.67 -43.25 12.60
C GLY A 516 5.12 -41.92 12.06
N ILE A 517 5.96 -41.10 11.44
CA ILE A 517 5.58 -39.78 10.93
C ILE A 517 5.16 -39.91 9.46
N GLN A 518 3.95 -39.46 9.12
CA GLN A 518 3.45 -39.46 7.75
C GLN A 518 3.87 -38.21 6.99
N LEU A 519 4.25 -38.37 5.72
CA LEU A 519 4.79 -37.32 4.87
C LEU A 519 3.80 -36.99 3.74
N SER A 520 3.64 -35.70 3.45
CA SER A 520 2.84 -35.21 2.32
C SER A 520 3.63 -34.14 1.57
N VAL A 521 4.05 -34.45 0.34
CA VAL A 521 4.82 -33.53 -0.51
C VAL A 521 3.87 -32.81 -1.45
N PHE A 522 3.95 -31.49 -1.48
CA PHE A 522 3.30 -30.62 -2.46
C PHE A 522 4.39 -30.04 -3.34
N MET A 523 4.36 -30.44 -4.60
CA MET A 523 5.40 -30.12 -5.55
C MET A 523 4.89 -29.12 -6.58
N LEU A 524 5.66 -28.06 -6.78
CA LEU A 524 5.30 -26.93 -7.65
C LEU A 524 5.94 -26.98 -9.05
N ASP A 525 6.72 -28.03 -9.31
CA ASP A 525 7.45 -28.31 -10.55
C ASP A 525 7.17 -29.74 -11.01
N ASP A 526 7.28 -30.02 -12.31
CA ASP A 526 6.99 -31.31 -12.93
C ASP A 526 8.20 -31.97 -13.62
N ASP A 527 9.43 -31.52 -13.33
CA ASP A 527 10.67 -32.16 -13.82
C ASP A 527 10.65 -33.70 -13.57
N PRO A 528 10.81 -34.53 -14.63
CA PRO A 528 10.82 -35.99 -14.53
C PRO A 528 11.79 -36.56 -13.49
N THR A 529 12.93 -35.90 -13.28
CA THR A 529 13.95 -36.34 -12.32
C THR A 529 13.51 -36.10 -10.88
N LEU A 530 12.82 -34.99 -10.64
CA LEU A 530 12.22 -34.66 -9.35
C LEU A 530 11.02 -35.57 -9.04
N VAL A 531 10.16 -35.82 -10.03
CA VAL A 531 9.04 -36.80 -9.95
C VAL A 531 9.56 -38.16 -9.45
N SER A 532 10.62 -38.68 -10.08
CA SER A 532 11.20 -39.98 -9.70
C SER A 532 11.73 -40.00 -8.27
N PHE A 533 12.36 -38.91 -7.83
CA PHE A 533 12.84 -38.76 -6.45
C PHE A 533 11.69 -38.75 -5.43
N VAL A 534 10.62 -38.00 -5.73
CA VAL A 534 9.45 -37.90 -4.85
C VAL A 534 8.68 -39.22 -4.80
N ASP A 535 8.58 -39.97 -5.90
CA ASP A 535 7.98 -41.31 -5.91
C ASP A 535 8.76 -42.29 -5.02
N GLN A 536 10.10 -42.21 -5.00
CA GLN A 536 10.91 -42.99 -4.06
C GLN A 536 10.66 -42.57 -2.62
N MET A 537 10.58 -41.28 -2.35
CA MET A 537 10.30 -40.73 -1.01
C MET A 537 8.93 -41.20 -0.48
N THR A 538 7.88 -41.09 -1.30
CA THR A 538 6.53 -41.51 -0.92
C THR A 538 6.43 -43.01 -0.72
N ARG A 539 7.11 -43.82 -1.55
CA ARG A 539 7.16 -45.29 -1.37
C ARG A 539 7.86 -45.70 -0.06
N ILE A 540 8.94 -45.00 0.32
CA ILE A 540 9.64 -45.25 1.59
C ILE A 540 8.78 -44.84 2.78
N ASN A 541 8.08 -43.70 2.71
CA ASN A 541 7.25 -43.20 3.82
C ASN A 541 5.86 -43.81 3.90
N ARG A 542 5.33 -44.37 2.81
CA ARG A 542 3.90 -44.64 2.62
C ARG A 542 3.06 -43.36 2.74
N GLY A 543 3.68 -42.25 2.35
CA GLY A 543 3.08 -40.92 2.32
C GLY A 543 2.39 -40.64 0.99
N ARG A 544 2.10 -39.35 0.73
CA ARG A 544 1.46 -38.90 -0.52
C ARG A 544 2.26 -37.78 -1.16
N ALA A 545 2.19 -37.69 -2.48
CA ALA A 545 2.71 -36.57 -3.26
C ALA A 545 1.59 -35.97 -4.10
N PHE A 546 1.58 -34.65 -4.18
CA PHE A 546 0.65 -33.86 -4.95
C PHE A 546 1.45 -32.95 -5.90
N TYR A 547 1.13 -33.04 -7.17
CA TYR A 547 1.69 -32.20 -8.23
C TYR A 547 0.71 -31.05 -8.41
N VAL A 548 1.13 -29.83 -8.06
CA VAL A 548 0.26 -28.66 -7.96
C VAL A 548 0.92 -27.44 -8.60
N THR A 549 0.11 -26.47 -8.97
CA THR A 549 0.56 -25.14 -9.38
C THR A 549 0.47 -24.18 -8.19
N SER A 550 1.11 -23.00 -8.28
CA SER A 550 1.00 -21.95 -7.26
C SER A 550 -0.46 -21.57 -6.96
N GLU A 551 -1.34 -21.64 -7.95
CA GLU A 551 -2.77 -21.32 -7.83
C GLU A 551 -3.59 -22.41 -7.14
N THR A 552 -3.21 -23.68 -7.32
CA THR A 552 -3.96 -24.85 -6.83
C THR A 552 -3.41 -25.40 -5.52
N LEU A 553 -2.16 -25.06 -5.15
CA LEU A 553 -1.47 -25.48 -3.92
C LEU A 553 -2.37 -25.39 -2.68
N GLY A 554 -3.00 -24.23 -2.48
CA GLY A 554 -3.84 -24.00 -1.31
C GLY A 554 -5.03 -24.94 -1.22
N GLN A 555 -5.68 -25.21 -2.35
CA GLN A 555 -6.87 -26.05 -2.42
C GLN A 555 -6.55 -27.50 -2.02
N TYR A 556 -5.51 -28.08 -2.63
CA TYR A 556 -5.11 -29.45 -2.35
C TYR A 556 -4.59 -29.60 -0.93
N LEU A 557 -3.80 -28.65 -0.43
CA LEU A 557 -3.24 -28.72 0.92
C LEU A 557 -4.33 -28.69 2.00
N LEU A 558 -5.29 -27.77 1.89
CA LEU A 558 -6.38 -27.66 2.86
C LEU A 558 -7.29 -28.89 2.83
N VAL A 559 -7.66 -29.38 1.64
CA VAL A 559 -8.46 -30.61 1.51
C VAL A 559 -7.71 -31.81 2.09
N ASP A 560 -6.39 -31.91 1.87
CA ASP A 560 -5.58 -32.99 2.41
C ASP A 560 -5.56 -33.01 3.95
N TYR A 561 -5.38 -31.83 4.54
CA TYR A 561 -5.37 -31.64 5.98
C TYR A 561 -6.75 -31.98 6.60
N LEU A 562 -7.85 -31.49 6.01
CA LEU A 562 -9.21 -31.76 6.50
C LEU A 562 -9.61 -33.23 6.36
N ARG A 563 -9.21 -33.90 5.26
CA ARG A 563 -9.47 -35.35 5.08
C ARG A 563 -8.81 -36.19 6.16
N LYS A 564 -7.59 -35.86 6.58
CA LYS A 564 -6.90 -36.56 7.68
C LYS A 564 -7.62 -36.41 9.02
N LYS A 565 -8.37 -35.32 9.22
CA LYS A 565 -9.19 -35.11 10.42
C LYS A 565 -10.49 -35.91 10.42
N ARG A 566 -11.06 -36.19 9.24
CA ARG A 566 -12.29 -36.97 9.08
C ARG A 566 -12.10 -38.49 9.10
N VAL A 567 -10.88 -38.99 9.36
CA VAL A 567 -10.63 -40.43 9.41
C VAL A 567 -11.33 -41.00 10.64
N ARG A 568 -12.48 -41.64 10.40
CA ARG A 568 -13.22 -42.48 11.35
C ARG A 568 -12.28 -43.54 11.90
N VAL A 569 -12.16 -43.61 13.23
CA VAL A 569 -11.65 -44.79 13.95
C VAL A 569 -12.82 -45.73 14.21
#